data_AF-A0A4Z0YQ05-F1
#
_entry.id   AF-A0A4Z0YQ05-F1
#
_cell.length_a   1.000
_cell.length_b   1.000
_cell.length_c   1.000
_cell.angle_alpha   90.00
_cell.angle_beta   90.00
_cell.angle_gamma   90.00
#
_symmetry.space_group_name_H-M   'P 1'
#
loop_
_entity.id
_entity.type
_entity.pdbx_description
1 polymer ?
#
loop_
_entity_poly.entity_id
_entity_poly.type
_entity_poly.pdbx_seq_one_letter_code
_entity_poly.pdbx_strand_id
1 'polypeptide(L)'
;MATPAPSFTTTSSSSLGAVGQLTPTTTLSSSTPQPSTGFEFPREYHFPPFFTRQPNLNTRHSQHSKWASLILSYCAYHKLYKLSLTSPASEDLFYNRRINHRLSLADAREVLEF
;
A
#
# COMPACT_ATOMS: atom_id res chain seq x y z
N MET A 1 -40.57 -22.46 -45.29
CA MET A 1 -39.48 -21.60 -44.78
C MET A 1 -39.56 -21.64 -43.27
N ALA A 2 -38.50 -22.10 -42.60
CA ALA A 2 -38.48 -22.36 -41.17
C ALA A 2 -37.60 -21.31 -40.46
N THR A 3 -38.13 -20.69 -39.41
CA THR A 3 -37.38 -19.84 -38.47
C THR A 3 -37.99 -20.00 -37.07
N PRO A 4 -37.23 -20.49 -36.07
CA PRO A 4 -37.62 -20.40 -34.66
C PRO A 4 -36.74 -19.43 -33.83
N ALA A 5 -37.42 -18.59 -33.03
CA ALA A 5 -37.07 -18.01 -31.70
C ALA A 5 -35.81 -17.11 -31.55
N PRO A 6 -35.64 -16.29 -30.47
CA PRO A 6 -36.42 -16.21 -29.22
C PRO A 6 -36.85 -14.79 -28.76
N SER A 7 -37.85 -14.78 -27.87
CA SER A 7 -38.28 -13.66 -27.03
C SER A 7 -37.24 -13.36 -25.95
N PHE A 8 -37.01 -12.08 -25.64
CA PHE A 8 -36.31 -11.67 -24.42
C PHE A 8 -37.20 -10.72 -23.63
N THR A 9 -37.80 -11.27 -22.58
CA THR A 9 -38.40 -10.54 -21.46
C THR A 9 -37.28 -9.87 -20.68
N THR A 10 -37.27 -8.54 -20.59
CA THR A 10 -36.44 -7.83 -19.60
C THR A 10 -37.35 -7.37 -18.48
N THR A 11 -37.48 -8.22 -17.47
CA THR A 11 -38.12 -7.93 -16.19
C THR A 11 -37.18 -7.07 -15.34
N SER A 12 -37.66 -5.90 -14.93
CA SER A 12 -37.12 -5.13 -13.81
C SER A 12 -37.23 -5.93 -12.51
N SER A 13 -36.25 -5.80 -11.62
CA SER A 13 -36.45 -5.31 -10.24
C SER A 13 -35.34 -5.76 -9.31
N SER A 14 -34.59 -4.77 -8.85
CA SER A 14 -34.20 -4.53 -7.46
C SER A 14 -34.18 -5.74 -6.51
N SER A 15 -32.97 -6.20 -6.18
CA SER A 15 -32.71 -6.89 -4.92
C SER A 15 -31.99 -5.93 -3.97
N LEU A 16 -32.72 -5.55 -2.92
CA LEU A 16 -32.22 -4.89 -1.72
C LEU A 16 -31.45 -5.93 -0.89
N GLY A 17 -30.14 -5.71 -0.69
CA GLY A 17 -29.36 -6.27 0.41
C GLY A 17 -28.70 -5.10 1.14
N ALA A 18 -29.27 -4.60 2.23
CA ALA A 18 -29.20 -5.16 3.59
C ALA A 18 -27.77 -5.13 4.16
N VAL A 19 -27.51 -4.04 4.90
CA VAL A 19 -26.72 -3.92 6.13
C VAL A 19 -25.24 -4.34 6.08
N GLY A 20 -24.40 -3.32 6.06
CA GLY A 20 -22.98 -3.40 6.41
C GLY A 20 -22.56 -2.03 6.90
N GLN A 21 -22.84 -1.76 8.18
CA GLN A 21 -22.41 -0.57 8.89
C GLN A 21 -20.88 -0.47 8.86
N LEU A 22 -20.32 0.32 7.95
CA LEU A 22 -18.94 0.74 8.03
C LEU A 22 -18.92 2.07 8.77
N THR A 23 -18.82 1.96 10.10
CA THR A 23 -18.28 3.03 10.92
C THR A 23 -16.98 3.54 10.28
N PRO A 24 -16.83 4.84 9.98
CA PRO A 24 -15.52 5.42 9.80
C PRO A 24 -14.87 5.48 11.18
N THR A 25 -14.39 4.34 11.67
CA THR A 25 -13.56 4.30 12.88
C THR A 25 -12.18 4.78 12.48
N THR A 26 -12.02 6.10 12.49
CA THR A 26 -10.78 6.79 12.83
C THR A 26 -10.09 6.02 13.94
N THR A 27 -9.14 5.16 13.58
CA THR A 27 -8.26 4.52 14.57
C THR A 27 -6.88 5.10 14.34
N LEU A 28 -6.70 6.32 14.87
CA LEU A 28 -5.42 6.83 15.33
C LEU A 28 -4.81 5.77 16.25
N SER A 29 -3.93 4.94 15.71
CA SER A 29 -3.07 4.07 16.52
C SER A 29 -1.73 4.77 16.64
N SER A 30 -1.62 5.68 17.59
CA SER A 30 -0.34 6.13 18.14
C SER A 30 0.32 4.94 18.84
N SER A 31 1.25 4.27 18.17
CA SER A 31 2.14 3.31 18.80
C SER A 31 3.16 4.04 19.67
N THR A 32 3.08 3.74 20.95
CA THR A 32 4.03 3.94 22.06
C THR A 32 5.49 4.18 21.66
N PRO A 33 6.14 5.28 22.11
CA PRO A 33 7.57 5.46 21.93
C PRO A 33 8.33 4.56 22.91
N GLN A 34 8.78 3.40 22.43
CA GLN A 34 9.84 2.65 23.08
C GLN A 34 11.18 3.24 22.60
N PRO A 35 12.14 3.56 23.50
CA PRO A 35 13.44 4.08 23.12
C PRO A 35 14.26 2.96 22.47
N SER A 36 14.02 2.72 21.19
CA SER A 36 14.93 1.97 20.34
C SER A 36 16.05 2.91 19.91
N THR A 37 17.30 2.47 20.04
CA THR A 37 18.51 3.23 19.66
C THR A 37 18.68 3.32 18.14
N GLY A 38 17.58 3.47 17.38
CA GLY A 38 17.53 3.42 15.92
C GLY A 38 16.29 4.08 15.35
N PHE A 39 16.19 4.13 14.02
CA PHE A 39 15.02 4.63 13.31
C PHE A 39 13.80 3.73 13.55
N GLU A 40 12.67 4.31 13.99
CA GLU A 40 11.43 3.56 14.22
C GLU A 40 10.64 3.43 12.92
N PHE A 41 10.45 2.19 12.47
CA PHE A 41 9.62 1.91 11.29
C PHE A 41 8.13 1.87 11.65
N PRO A 42 7.24 2.49 10.83
CA PRO A 42 5.80 2.38 10.99
C PRO A 42 5.30 0.93 10.92
N ARG A 43 4.14 0.65 11.53
CA ARG A 43 3.50 -0.67 11.50
C ARG A 43 3.28 -1.17 10.06
N GLU A 44 2.97 -0.27 9.14
CA GLU A 44 2.80 -0.57 7.71
C GLU A 44 4.02 -1.26 7.10
N TYR A 45 5.23 -0.91 7.56
CA TYR A 45 6.47 -1.51 7.09
C TYR A 45 6.59 -2.99 7.48
N HIS A 46 5.85 -3.45 8.49
CA HIS A 46 5.80 -4.86 8.88
C HIS A 46 4.65 -5.61 8.19
N PHE A 47 3.85 -4.95 7.37
CA PHE A 47 2.72 -5.56 6.67
C PHE A 47 3.21 -6.17 5.34
N PRO A 48 3.16 -7.50 5.14
CA PRO A 48 3.71 -8.14 3.94
C PRO A 48 3.22 -7.57 2.59
N PRO A 49 1.92 -7.28 2.38
CA PRO A 49 1.47 -6.76 1.09
C PRO A 49 1.90 -5.30 0.87
N PHE A 50 2.48 -4.61 1.86
CA PHE A 50 3.06 -3.28 1.65
C PHE A 50 4.25 -3.28 0.68
N PHE A 51 4.97 -4.40 0.57
CA PHE A 51 6.07 -4.60 -0.39
C PHE A 51 5.59 -5.14 -1.74
N THR A 52 4.29 -5.37 -1.90
CA THR A 52 3.69 -5.90 -3.12
C THR A 52 2.86 -4.80 -3.79
N ARG A 53 3.07 -4.58 -5.08
CA ARG A 53 2.28 -3.63 -5.87
C ARG A 53 0.79 -3.98 -5.80
N GLN A 54 -0.02 -3.03 -5.34
CA GLN A 54 -1.46 -3.24 -5.24
C GLN A 54 -2.14 -3.17 -6.64
N PRO A 55 -3.06 -4.10 -6.96
CA PRO A 55 -3.78 -4.08 -8.24
C PRO A 55 -4.77 -2.91 -8.31
N ASN A 56 -5.40 -2.56 -7.19
CA ASN A 56 -6.34 -1.44 -7.10
C ASN A 56 -5.59 -0.09 -7.08
N LEU A 57 -6.02 0.86 -7.91
CA LEU A 57 -5.38 2.17 -8.04
C LEU A 57 -5.47 3.02 -6.77
N ASN A 58 -6.63 3.05 -6.10
CA ASN A 58 -6.80 3.80 -4.85
C ASN A 58 -5.89 3.23 -3.75
N THR A 59 -5.85 1.90 -3.63
CA THR A 59 -4.98 1.23 -2.64
C THR A 59 -3.50 1.45 -2.97
N ARG A 60 -3.13 1.41 -4.25
CA ARG A 60 -1.75 1.71 -4.70
C ARG A 60 -1.36 3.16 -4.40
N HIS A 61 -2.24 4.11 -4.62
CA HIS A 61 -2.02 5.51 -4.27
C HIS A 61 -1.75 5.67 -2.77
N SER A 62 -2.60 5.10 -1.91
CA SER A 62 -2.37 5.12 -0.45
C SER A 62 -1.07 4.41 -0.04
N GLN A 63 -0.71 3.32 -0.73
CA GLN A 63 0.57 2.65 -0.54
C GLN A 63 1.75 3.56 -0.87
N HIS A 64 1.73 4.25 -2.01
CA HIS A 64 2.79 5.17 -2.40
C HIS A 64 2.89 6.36 -1.44
N SER A 65 1.77 6.95 -1.00
CA SER A 65 1.80 8.02 0.01
C SER A 65 2.45 7.58 1.32
N LYS A 66 2.19 6.34 1.75
CA LYS A 66 2.83 5.74 2.93
C LYS A 66 4.32 5.53 2.72
N TRP A 67 4.72 5.05 1.54
CA TRP A 67 6.14 4.94 1.18
C TRP A 67 6.84 6.29 1.16
N ALA A 68 6.24 7.33 0.59
CA ALA A 68 6.82 8.67 0.55
C ALA A 68 7.08 9.20 1.98
N SER A 69 6.11 9.06 2.88
CA SER A 69 6.26 9.45 4.29
C SER A 69 7.37 8.65 5.01
N LEU A 70 7.47 7.35 4.75
CA LEU A 70 8.54 6.49 5.25
C LEU A 70 9.92 6.93 4.76
N ILE A 71 10.06 7.15 3.45
CA ILE A 71 11.33 7.55 2.83
C ILE A 71 11.80 8.90 3.39
N LEU A 72 10.90 9.87 3.51
CA LEU A 72 11.22 11.19 4.05
C LEU A 72 11.69 11.12 5.52
N SER A 73 10.97 10.39 6.37
CA SER A 73 11.34 10.22 7.77
C SER A 73 12.69 9.49 7.92
N TYR A 74 12.93 8.46 7.12
CA TYR A 74 14.20 7.74 7.08
C TYR A 74 15.36 8.64 6.63
N CYS A 75 15.18 9.39 5.53
CA CYS A 75 16.17 10.33 5.04
C CYS A 75 16.48 11.43 6.07
N ALA A 76 15.47 11.92 6.79
CA ALA A 76 15.64 12.92 7.84
C ALA A 76 16.49 12.38 9.02
N TYR A 77 16.25 11.14 9.45
CA TYR A 77 17.01 10.52 10.53
C TYR A 77 18.47 10.25 10.14
N HIS A 78 18.70 9.71 8.94
CA HIS A 78 20.04 9.40 8.44
C HIS A 78 20.77 10.61 7.81
N LYS A 79 20.15 11.80 7.81
CA LYS A 79 20.66 13.02 7.17
C LYS A 79 21.07 12.80 5.70
N LEU A 80 20.26 12.02 4.99
CA LEU A 80 20.46 11.71 3.58
C LEU A 80 19.78 12.76 2.71
N TYR A 81 20.59 13.52 1.97
CA TYR A 81 20.10 14.52 1.01
C TYR A 81 20.04 14.01 -0.42
N LYS A 82 20.57 12.80 -0.65
CA LYS A 82 20.53 12.10 -1.94
C LYS A 82 20.24 10.63 -1.67
N LEU A 83 19.18 10.12 -2.30
CA LEU A 83 18.82 8.71 -2.27
C LEU A 83 19.08 8.12 -3.66
N SER A 84 19.90 7.09 -3.75
CA SER A 84 20.13 6.33 -4.97
C SER A 84 19.60 4.92 -4.76
N LEU A 85 18.88 4.36 -5.74
CA LEU A 85 18.28 3.02 -5.67
C LEU A 85 19.30 1.88 -5.58
N THR A 86 20.56 2.14 -5.95
CA THR A 86 21.67 1.17 -5.84
C THR A 86 22.51 1.38 -4.58
N SER A 87 22.10 2.29 -3.69
CA SER A 87 22.84 2.58 -2.47
C SER A 87 22.57 1.52 -1.39
N PRO A 88 23.53 1.17 -0.53
CA PRO A 88 23.23 0.34 0.64
C PRO A 88 22.11 0.93 1.52
N ALA A 89 21.98 2.27 1.56
CA ALA A 89 20.92 2.94 2.32
C ALA A 89 19.52 2.67 1.77
N SER A 90 19.37 2.47 0.45
CA SER A 90 18.09 2.11 -0.16
C SER A 90 17.76 0.63 0.03
N GLU A 91 18.78 -0.24 0.06
CA GLU A 91 18.58 -1.65 0.42
C GLU A 91 17.97 -1.77 1.83
N ASP A 92 18.51 -1.09 2.84
CA ASP A 92 17.93 -1.16 4.20
C ASP A 92 16.53 -0.53 4.30
N LEU A 93 16.19 0.40 3.40
CA LEU A 93 14.86 1.01 3.33
C LEU A 93 13.84 0.09 2.64
N PHE A 94 14.20 -0.50 1.50
CA PHE A 94 13.32 -1.31 0.67
C PHE A 94 13.32 -2.80 1.03
N TYR A 95 14.27 -3.27 1.84
CA TYR A 95 14.38 -4.66 2.29
C TYR A 95 14.14 -4.79 3.79
N ASN A 96 12.99 -5.37 4.13
CA ASN A 96 12.69 -5.70 5.51
C ASN A 96 13.17 -7.12 5.85
N ARG A 97 14.34 -7.21 6.50
CA ARG A 97 14.95 -8.47 6.95
C ARG A 97 14.12 -9.25 7.97
N ARG A 98 13.25 -8.59 8.74
CA ARG A 98 12.39 -9.27 9.73
C ARG A 98 11.33 -10.14 9.08
N ILE A 99 10.74 -9.66 8.00
CA ILE A 99 9.68 -10.38 7.26
C ILE A 99 10.22 -11.02 5.97
N ASN A 100 11.52 -10.89 5.70
CA ASN A 100 12.18 -11.36 4.47
C ASN A 100 11.50 -10.89 3.18
N HIS A 101 10.93 -9.68 3.19
CA HIS A 101 10.31 -9.07 2.01
C HIS A 101 11.10 -7.86 1.54
N ARG A 102 11.23 -7.74 0.22
CA ARG A 102 11.85 -6.60 -0.46
C ARG A 102 10.93 -6.04 -1.52
N LEU A 103 10.98 -4.73 -1.72
CA LEU A 103 10.35 -4.08 -2.85
C LEU A 103 11.19 -4.29 -4.11
N SER A 104 10.56 -4.54 -5.26
CA SER A 104 11.30 -4.66 -6.52
C SER A 104 11.86 -3.29 -6.93
N LEU A 105 12.97 -3.27 -7.68
CA LEU A 105 13.54 -2.01 -8.18
C LEU A 105 12.58 -1.26 -9.12
N ALA A 106 11.73 -1.98 -9.85
CA ALA A 106 10.73 -1.36 -10.72
C ALA A 106 9.66 -0.63 -9.88
N ASP A 107 9.14 -1.29 -8.84
CA ASP A 107 8.15 -0.68 -7.95
C ASP A 107 8.76 0.44 -7.10
N ALA A 108 10.02 0.30 -6.68
CA ALA A 108 10.74 1.35 -5.96
C ALA A 108 10.90 2.62 -6.82
N ARG A 109 11.08 2.48 -8.14
CA ARG A 109 11.07 3.63 -9.07
C ARG A 109 9.70 4.28 -9.13
N GLU A 110 8.63 3.49 -9.28
CA GLU A 110 7.25 4.02 -9.30
C GLU A 110 6.92 4.80 -8.02
N VAL A 111 7.42 4.34 -6.86
CA VAL A 111 7.25 5.02 -5.57
C VAL A 111 8.02 6.34 -5.49
N LEU A 112 9.20 6.44 -6.11
CA LEU A 112 10.00 7.68 -6.12
C LEU A 112 9.51 8.72 -7.14
N GLU A 113 8.77 8.28 -8.16
CA GLU A 113 8.16 9.15 -9.17
C GLU A 113 6.76 9.66 -8.76
N PHE A 114 6.17 9.05 -7.72
CA PHE A 114 4.88 9.43 -7.14
C PHE A 114 4.93 10.74 -6.34
#